data_AF-A0A920Q465-F1
#
_entry.id   AF-A0A920Q465-F1
#
_cell.length_a   1.000
_cell.length_b   1.000
_cell.length_c   1.000
_cell.angle_alpha   90.00
_cell.angle_beta   90.00
_cell.angle_gamma   90.00
#
_symmetry.space_group_name_H-M   'P 1'
#
loop_
_entity.id
_entity.type
_entity.pdbx_description
1 polymer ?
#
loop_
_entity_poly.entity_id
_entity_poly.type
_entity_poly.pdbx_seq_one_letter_code
_entity_poly.pdbx_strand_id
1 'polypeptide(L)'
;MSPTPVEVAHPETDREHDEEKATDRPWIVLVWNDPINLMSYVSFVFQKVFGYSREKADRLMLDVHHKGRAVVSGGPREGRDGRLSPP
;
A
#
# COMPACT_ATOMS: atom_id res chain seq x y z
N MET A 1 28.27 -18.65 30.34
CA MET A 1 27.99 -17.24 30.00
C MET A 1 26.76 -17.23 29.11
N SER A 2 25.62 -16.79 29.64
CA SER A 2 24.40 -16.57 28.86
C SER A 2 24.39 -15.12 28.40
N PRO A 3 24.22 -14.81 27.11
CA PRO A 3 24.12 -13.41 26.68
C PRO A 3 22.78 -12.83 27.18
N THR A 4 22.86 -11.64 27.75
CA THR A 4 21.72 -10.81 28.15
C THR A 4 20.88 -10.43 26.93
N PRO A 5 19.54 -10.50 26.99
CA PRO A 5 18.70 -9.99 25.91
C PRO A 5 18.85 -8.47 25.82
N VAL A 6 19.25 -7.99 24.65
CA VAL A 6 19.23 -6.56 24.33
C VAL A 6 17.78 -6.18 24.08
N GLU A 7 17.27 -5.25 24.89
CA GLU A 7 15.94 -4.66 24.73
C GLU A 7 15.90 -3.86 23.42
N VAL A 8 15.17 -4.38 22.44
CA VAL A 8 14.98 -3.71 21.16
C VAL A 8 13.94 -2.61 21.37
N ALA A 9 14.36 -1.36 21.26
CA ALA A 9 13.47 -0.21 21.30
C ALA A 9 12.38 -0.36 20.21
N HIS A 10 11.14 -0.59 20.65
CA HIS A 10 9.98 -0.49 19.78
C HIS A 10 9.86 0.98 19.35
N PRO A 11 9.68 1.30 18.06
CA PRO A 11 9.37 2.66 17.67
C PRO A 11 8.02 3.01 18.28
N GLU A 12 8.05 3.84 19.32
CA GLU A 12 6.88 4.48 19.91
C GLU A 12 6.23 5.26 18.77
N THR A 13 5.19 4.67 18.20
CA THR A 13 4.39 5.34 17.19
C THR A 13 3.65 6.41 17.94
N ASP A 14 4.13 7.63 17.82
CA ASP A 14 3.50 8.85 18.29
C ASP A 14 2.07 8.91 17.72
N ARG A 15 1.12 8.32 18.45
CA ARG A 15 -0.31 8.35 18.16
C ARG A 15 -0.92 9.51 18.94
N GLU A 16 -0.27 10.66 18.90
CA GLU A 16 -0.82 11.89 19.46
C GLU A 16 -1.77 12.52 18.44
N HIS A 17 -3.06 12.49 18.78
CA HIS A 17 -4.16 13.32 18.29
C HIS A 17 -4.25 13.62 16.78
N ASP A 18 -5.16 12.90 16.11
CA ASP A 18 -5.93 13.45 14.99
C ASP A 18 -7.41 13.08 15.14
N GLU A 19 -8.00 13.44 16.29
CA GLU A 19 -9.46 13.37 16.49
C GLU A 19 -10.18 14.62 15.97
N GLU A 20 -9.47 15.58 15.37
CA GLU A 20 -10.02 16.90 15.06
C GLU A 20 -10.04 17.21 13.55
N LYS A 21 -10.72 16.36 12.79
CA LYS A 21 -11.54 16.66 11.59
C LYS A 21 -11.82 15.36 10.86
N ALA A 22 -12.90 14.69 11.25
CA ALA A 22 -13.57 13.69 10.42
C ALA A 22 -14.26 14.37 9.21
N THR A 23 -13.49 15.16 8.44
CA THR A 23 -13.90 15.58 7.10
C THR A 23 -13.77 14.37 6.18
N ASP A 24 -14.64 14.31 5.19
CA ASP A 24 -14.85 13.24 4.21
C ASP A 24 -13.63 12.95 3.31
N ARG A 25 -12.47 12.64 3.92
CA ARG A 25 -11.22 12.42 3.22
C ARG A 25 -11.28 11.04 2.56
N PRO A 26 -11.18 10.95 1.22
CA PRO A 26 -11.18 9.68 0.52
C PRO A 26 -9.97 8.85 0.97
N TRP A 27 -10.15 7.54 1.01
CA TRP A 27 -9.04 6.63 1.24
C TRP A 27 -8.37 6.27 -0.08
N ILE A 28 -7.07 5.97 -0.02
CA ILE A 28 -6.31 5.45 -1.15
C ILE A 28 -5.52 4.22 -0.71
N VAL A 29 -5.35 3.26 -1.61
CA VAL A 29 -4.39 2.16 -1.46
C VAL A 29 -3.16 2.52 -2.27
N LEU A 30 -2.02 2.54 -1.59
CA LEU A 30 -0.73 2.89 -2.14
C LEU A 30 0.16 1.65 -2.14
N VAL A 31 0.82 1.39 -3.27
CA VAL A 31 1.82 0.33 -3.40
C VAL A 31 3.19 0.97 -3.53
N TRP A 32 4.15 0.51 -2.74
CA TRP A 32 5.53 0.99 -2.72
C TRP A 32 6.45 0.05 -3.48
N ASN A 33 7.53 0.59 -4.04
CA ASN A 33 8.58 -0.18 -4.68
C ASN A 33 9.47 -0.83 -3.63
N ASP A 34 9.86 -2.07 -3.87
CA ASP A 34 10.76 -2.85 -3.02
C ASP A 34 11.81 -3.53 -3.91
N PRO A 35 13.09 -3.58 -3.50
CA PRO A 35 14.17 -4.15 -4.31
C PRO A 35 14.13 -5.67 -4.51
N ILE A 36 13.27 -6.40 -3.78
CA ILE A 36 13.24 -7.87 -3.83
C ILE A 36 12.22 -8.37 -4.85
N ASN A 37 11.10 -7.68 -5.01
CA ASN A 37 10.03 -8.11 -5.91
C ASN A 37 10.34 -7.85 -7.38
N LEU A 38 10.20 -8.89 -8.21
CA LEU A 38 10.34 -8.78 -9.67
C LEU A 38 9.16 -8.01 -10.29
N MET A 39 9.43 -7.24 -11.35
CA MET A 39 8.40 -6.54 -12.15
C MET A 39 7.25 -7.46 -12.58
N SER A 40 7.57 -8.66 -13.05
CA SER A 40 6.59 -9.65 -13.50
C SER A 40 5.67 -10.12 -12.37
N TYR A 41 6.20 -10.23 -11.15
CA TYR A 41 5.42 -10.60 -9.97
C TYR A 41 4.48 -9.46 -9.57
N VAL A 42 4.95 -8.21 -9.56
CA VAL A 42 4.13 -7.03 -9.26
C VAL A 42 2.99 -6.88 -10.26
N SER A 43 3.27 -7.00 -11.57
CA SER A 43 2.23 -7.01 -12.61
C SER A 43 1.22 -8.15 -12.42
N PHE A 44 1.65 -9.33 -11.98
CA PHE A 44 0.75 -10.45 -11.70
C PHE A 44 -0.14 -10.18 -10.49
N VAL A 45 0.39 -9.60 -9.40
CA VAL A 45 -0.38 -9.20 -8.22
C VAL A 45 -1.44 -8.16 -8.59
N PHE A 46 -1.09 -7.20 -9.45
CA PHE A 46 -2.06 -6.22 -9.96
C PHE A 46 -3.22 -6.84 -10.73
N GLN A 47 -2.96 -7.88 -11.52
CA GLN A 47 -4.01 -8.63 -12.20
C GLN A 47 -4.86 -9.46 -11.23
N LYS A 48 -4.23 -10.13 -10.25
CA LYS A 48 -4.92 -11.08 -9.37
C LYS A 48 -5.68 -10.42 -8.21
N VAL A 49 -5.12 -9.40 -7.59
CA VAL A 49 -5.69 -8.75 -6.40
C VAL A 49 -6.65 -7.63 -6.77
N PHE A 50 -6.34 -6.87 -7.83
CA PHE A 50 -7.13 -5.71 -8.26
C PHE A 50 -7.93 -5.96 -9.54
N GLY A 51 -7.76 -7.11 -10.18
CA GLY A 51 -8.51 -7.46 -11.40
C GLY A 51 -8.12 -6.64 -12.62
N TYR A 52 -6.93 -6.02 -12.63
CA TYR A 52 -6.51 -5.18 -13.76
C TYR A 52 -6.21 -5.98 -15.02
N SER A 53 -6.45 -5.35 -16.18
CA SER A 53 -5.93 -5.87 -17.45
C SER A 53 -4.40 -5.90 -17.43
N ARG A 54 -3.82 -6.73 -18.27
CA ARG A 54 -2.36 -6.81 -18.40
C ARG A 54 -1.74 -5.46 -18.70
N GLU A 55 -2.32 -4.66 -19.60
CA GLU A 55 -1.78 -3.34 -19.93
C GLU A 55 -1.88 -2.34 -18.76
N LYS A 56 -2.95 -2.39 -17.96
CA LYS A 56 -3.07 -1.51 -16.78
C LYS A 56 -2.10 -1.95 -15.68
N ALA A 57 -1.93 -3.26 -15.48
CA ALA A 57 -0.99 -3.81 -14.52
C ALA A 57 0.46 -3.45 -14.85
N ASP A 58 0.88 -3.60 -16.12
CA ASP A 58 2.24 -3.29 -16.55
C ASP A 58 2.55 -1.79 -16.42
N ARG A 59 1.57 -0.91 -16.70
CA ARG A 59 1.71 0.54 -16.47
C ARG A 59 1.87 0.89 -14.99
N LEU A 60 1.01 0.34 -14.13
CA LEU A 60 1.10 0.59 -12.68
C LEU A 60 2.40 0.03 -12.09
N MET A 61 2.88 -1.09 -12.62
CA MET A 61 4.17 -1.67 -12.21
C MET A 61 5.32 -0.73 -12.57
N LEU A 62 5.34 -0.20 -13.79
CA LEU A 62 6.36 0.78 -14.20
C LEU A 62 6.31 2.04 -13.35
N ASP A 63 5.11 2.50 -12.97
CA ASP A 63 4.96 3.62 -12.06
C ASP A 63 5.56 3.33 -10.68
N VAL A 64 5.31 2.14 -10.11
CA VAL A 64 5.95 1.72 -8.87
C VAL A 64 7.47 1.69 -9.03
N HIS A 65 7.98 1.05 -10.09
CA HIS A 65 9.42 0.89 -10.31
C HIS A 65 10.16 2.23 -10.44
N HIS A 66 9.62 3.17 -11.23
CA HIS A 66 10.28 4.45 -11.49
C HIS A 66 10.03 5.50 -10.40
N LYS A 67 8.80 5.57 -9.86
CA LYS A 67 8.39 6.62 -8.91
C LYS A 67 8.52 6.18 -7.46
N GLY A 68 8.88 4.92 -7.21
CA GLY A 68 8.94 4.33 -5.88
C GLY A 68 7.57 4.00 -5.27
N ARG A 69 6.46 4.42 -5.90
CA ARG A 69 5.09 4.19 -5.45
C ARG A 69 4.04 4.44 -6.52
N ALA A 70 2.87 3.80 -6.39
CA ALA A 70 1.68 4.06 -7.19
C ALA A 70 0.39 3.93 -6.37
N VAL A 71 -0.63 4.74 -6.69
CA VAL A 71 -1.98 4.59 -6.14
C VAL A 71 -2.73 3.55 -6.97
N VAL A 72 -3.28 2.53 -6.31
CA VAL A 72 -3.89 1.37 -6.97
C VAL A 72 -5.37 1.21 -6.68
N SER A 73 -5.94 1.97 -5.75
CA SER A 73 -7.38 2.00 -5.48
C SER A 73 -7.69 3.24 -4.64
N GLY A 74 -8.92 3.73 -4.69
CA GLY A 74 -9.41 4.76 -3.77
C GLY A 74 -10.93 4.78 -3.72
N GLY A 75 -11.48 5.40 -2.69
CA GLY A 75 -12.93 5.49 -2.52
C GLY A 75 -13.38 6.43 -1.41
N PRO A 76 -14.68 6.76 -1.37
CA PRO A 76 -15.30 7.46 -0.24
C PRO A 76 -15.30 6.56 1.00
N ARG A 77 -15.32 7.17 2.21
CA ARG A 77 -15.16 6.43 3.48
C ARG A 77 -16.28 5.42 3.75
N GLU A 78 -17.46 5.61 3.16
CA GLU A 78 -18.66 4.78 3.37
C GLU A 78 -18.58 3.40 2.69
N GLY A 79 -17.71 3.25 1.69
CA GLY A 79 -17.55 2.00 0.94
C GLY A 79 -16.29 1.25 1.31
N ARG A 80 -16.24 0.65 2.51
CA ARG A 80 -15.28 -0.43 2.80
C ARG A 80 -16.00 -1.78 2.82
N ASP A 81 -16.81 -2.04 1.79
CA ASP A 81 -17.06 -3.41 1.38
C ASP A 81 -15.72 -3.98 0.87
N GLY A 82 -15.37 -5.22 1.17
CA GLY A 82 -14.03 -5.81 0.98
C GLY A 82 -13.54 -5.92 -0.48
N ARG A 83 -14.12 -5.14 -1.38
CA ARG A 83 -13.91 -5.12 -2.81
C ARG A 83 -13.16 -3.84 -3.17
N LEU A 84 -11.86 -3.99 -3.40
CA LEU A 84 -11.01 -2.93 -3.93
C LEU A 84 -11.65 -2.40 -5.22
N SER A 85 -12.13 -1.16 -5.20
CA SER A 85 -12.68 -0.51 -6.39
C SER A 85 -11.54 0.08 -7.20
N PRO A 86 -11.49 -0.14 -8.52
CA PRO A 86 -10.46 0.45 -9.36
C PRO A 86 -10.59 1.98 -9.36
N PRO A 87 -9.48 2.75 -9.37
CA PRO A 87 -9.51 4.17 -9.65
C PRO A 87 -9.81 4.43 -11.13
#